data_AF-A0A355RKL4-F1
#
_entry.id   AF-A0A355RKL4-F1
#
_cell.length_a   1.000
_cell.length_b   1.000
_cell.length_c   1.000
_cell.angle_alpha   90.00
_cell.angle_beta   90.00
_cell.angle_gamma   90.00
#
_symmetry.space_group_name_H-M   'P 1'
#
loop_
_entity.id
_entity.type
_entity.pdbx_description
1 polymer ?
#
loop_
_entity_poly.entity_id
_entity_poly.type
_entity_poly.pdbx_seq_one_letter_code
_entity_poly.pdbx_strand_id
1 'polypeptide(L)' 'MLDKEVEYFLNREEQRQNNGIELIASENYPSIEVRQAQSSIFTAKYAEG' A
#
# COMPACT_ATOMS: atom_id res chain seq x y z
N MET A 1 5.74 9.91 15.86
CA MET A 1 6.90 9.01 15.69
C MET A 1 6.48 7.95 14.69
N LEU A 2 7.34 7.60 13.72
CA LEU A 2 7.05 6.50 12.79
C LEU A 2 7.12 5.18 13.57
N ASP A 3 6.13 4.30 13.37
CA ASP A 3 6.13 2.97 13.97
C ASP A 3 7.14 2.07 13.25
N LYS A 4 8.20 1.69 13.98
CA LYS A 4 9.31 0.90 13.44
C LYS A 4 8.95 -0.56 13.20
N GLU A 5 7.98 -1.09 13.93
CA GLU A 5 7.51 -2.46 13.74
C GLU A 5 6.67 -2.54 12.46
N VAL A 6 5.79 -1.57 12.24
CA VAL A 6 5.00 -1.47 11.00
C VAL A 6 5.90 -1.27 9.78
N GLU A 7 6.88 -0.37 9.85
CA GLU A 7 7.86 -0.15 8.78
C GLU A 7 8.63 -1.44 8.43
N TYR A 8 9.04 -2.20 9.45
CA TYR A 8 9.73 -3.48 9.26
C TYR A 8 8.87 -4.49 8.48
N PHE A 9 7.61 -4.66 8.86
CA PHE A 9 6.72 -5.62 8.19
C PHE A 9 6.32 -5.16 6.78
N LEU A 10 6.14 -3.86 6.57
CA LEU A 10 5.83 -3.31 5.25
C LEU A 10 6.96 -3.59 4.23
N ASN A 11 8.20 -3.35 4.63
CA ASN A 11 9.37 -3.64 3.79
C ASN A 11 9.50 -5.14 3.47
N ARG A 12 9.16 -6.01 4.42
CA ARG A 12 9.19 -7.46 4.20
C ARG A 12 8.12 -7.93 3.23
N GLU A 13 6.92 -7.35 3.28
CA GLU A 13 5.85 -7.70 2.35
C GLU A 13 6.16 -7.20 0.93
N GLU A 14 6.73 -6.01 0.79
CA GLU A 14 7.20 -5.51 -0.51
C GLU A 14 8.26 -6.45 -1.12
N GLN A 15 9.21 -6.91 -0.31
CA GLN A 15 10.18 -7.91 -0.76
C GLN A 15 9.54 -9.25 -1.12
N ARG A 16 8.51 -9.69 -0.38
CA ARG A 16 7.80 -10.95 -0.68
C ARG A 16 7.13 -10.87 -2.06
N GLN A 17 6.36 -9.80 -2.30
CA GLN A 17 5.64 -9.60 -3.56
C GLN A 17 6.59 -9.46 -4.76
N ASN A 18 7.71 -8.76 -4.60
CA ASN A 18 8.68 -8.56 -5.69
C ASN A 18 9.48 -9.82 -6.06
N ASN A 19 9.63 -10.76 -5.12
CA ASN A 19 10.42 -11.98 -5.32
C ASN A 19 9.56 -13.22 -5.57
N GLY A 20 8.25 -13.13 -5.38
CA GLY A 20 7.28 -14.21 -5.59
C GLY A 20 6.73 -14.24 -7.01
N ILE A 21 6.20 -15.40 -7.42
CA ILE A 21 5.33 -15.50 -8.60
C ILE A 21 3.89 -15.54 -8.06
N GLU A 22 3.21 -14.41 -8.13
CA GLU A 22 1.82 -14.31 -7.66
C GLU A 22 0.87 -14.83 -8.74
N LEU A 23 0.14 -15.91 -8.43
CA LEU A 23 -0.77 -16.61 -9.35
C LEU A 23 -2.24 -16.48 -8.95
N ILE A 24 -2.54 -15.64 -7.97
CA ILE A 24 -3.91 -15.38 -7.53
C ILE A 24 -4.58 -14.52 -8.60
N ALA A 25 -5.56 -15.10 -9.30
CA ALA A 25 -6.18 -14.49 -10.49
C ALA A 25 -6.84 -13.11 -10.25
N SER A 26 -7.21 -12.81 -8.99
CA SER A 26 -7.84 -11.55 -8.60
C SER A 26 -6.87 -10.51 -8.04
N GLU A 27 -5.60 -10.86 -7.84
CA GLU A 27 -4.59 -9.94 -7.34
C GLU A 27 -3.92 -9.16 -8.48
N ASN A 28 -3.41 -7.97 -8.14
CA ASN A 28 -2.74 -7.09 -9.08
C ASN A 28 -1.83 -6.09 -8.34
N TYR A 29 -0.99 -5.38 -9.09
CA TYR A 29 -0.11 -4.34 -8.58
C TYR A 29 -0.62 -2.96 -9.00
N PRO A 30 -1.23 -2.16 -8.09
CA PRO A 30 -1.63 -0.79 -8.40
C PRO A 30 -0.43 0.06 -8.80
N SER A 31 -0.62 1.07 -9.65
CA SER A 31 0.46 2.00 -10.01
C SER A 31 0.92 2.84 -8.80
N ILE A 32 2.10 3.46 -8.90
CA ILE A 32 2.64 4.32 -7.83
C ILE A 32 1.70 5.50 -7.56
N GLU A 33 1.15 6.10 -8.62
CA GLU A 33 0.25 7.25 -8.54
C GLU A 33 -1.03 6.91 -7.76
N VAL A 34 -1.59 5.71 -8.00
CA VAL A 34 -2.78 5.23 -7.26
C VAL A 34 -2.47 5.07 -5.77
N ARG A 35 -1.32 4.48 -5.42
CA ARG A 35 -0.90 4.31 -4.01
C ARG A 35 -0.65 5.65 -3.31
N GLN A 36 -0.05 6.61 -4.01
CA GLN A 36 0.18 7.97 -3.46
C GLN A 36 -1.13 8.72 -3.21
N ALA A 37 -2.09 8.62 -4.12
CA ALA A 37 -3.41 9.25 -3.96
C ALA A 37 -4.18 8.67 -2.76
N GLN A 38 -4.05 7.37 -2.48
CA GLN A 38 -4.67 6.70 -1.34
C GLN A 38 -4.24 7.30 0.01
N SER A 39 -2.97 7.69 0.15
CA SER A 39 -2.43 8.29 1.38
C SER A 39 -2.43 9.83 1.36
N SER A 40 -3.26 10.45 0.53
CA SER A 40 -3.30 11.92 0.36
C SER A 40 -4.12 12.63 1.45
N ILE A 41 -4.21 13.96 1.34
CA ILE A 41 -5.02 14.82 2.22
C ILE A 41 -6.51 14.46 2.20
N PHE A 42 -7.00 13.74 1.18
CA PHE A 42 -8.38 13.28 1.12
C PHE A 42 -8.76 12.38 2.31
N THR A 43 -7.80 11.69 2.93
CA THR A 43 -8.02 10.88 4.14
C THR A 43 -8.56 11.69 5.33
N ALA A 44 -8.27 12.99 5.38
CA ALA A 44 -8.74 13.88 6.43
C ALA A 44 -10.04 14.62 6.06
N LYS A 45 -10.55 14.43 4.83
CA LYS A 45 -11.70 15.19 4.35
C LYS A 45 -13.01 14.48 4.69
N TYR A 46 -13.84 15.14 5.49
CA TYR A 46 -15.25 14.83 5.59
C TYR A 46 -16.02 15.49 4.42
N ALA A 47 -16.76 14.69 3.67
CA ALA A 47 -17.48 15.10 2.46
C ALA A 47 -18.84 14.38 2.37
N GLU A 48 -19.68 14.57 3.39
CA GLU A 48 -21.09 14.19 3.29
C GLU A 48 -21.82 15.11 2.30
N GLY A 49 -22.50 14.51 1.32
CA GLY A 49 -23.38 15.20 0.38
C GLY A 49 -22.65 15.93 -0.74
#